data_AF-R3UBY9-F1
#
_entry.id   AF-R3UBY9-F1
#
_cell.length_a   1.000
_cell.length_b   1.000
_cell.length_c   1.000
_cell.angle_alpha   90.00
_cell.angle_beta   90.00
_cell.angle_gamma   90.00
#
_symmetry.space_group_name_H-M   'P 1'
#
loop_
_entity.id
_entity.type
_entity.pdbx_description
1 polymer ?
#
loop_
_entity_poly.entity_id
_entity_poly.type
_entity_poly.pdbx_seq_one_letter_code
_entity_poly.pdbx_strand_id
1 'polypeptide(L)'
;MKDKKTYYQKYRGYYLGQLILLVGWITNFILFSRFYEEALFYVDKNAKFIIQLLFIVTYYLSDVLTYLFVAFLLMTLNIFLVLMFYTKNKREGIKQKERTYSMIVFLAIIGISTIALLITIIWPLFLLLFIVSLTIVYIIYVITKSLYEEKDELYEENELVKVEGPFQTKAVAEEYTKEFLKHWMEYFTKQGLNLVAITKCDENDEWYVEIIVQSIQ
;
A
#
# COMPACT_ATOMS: atom_id res chain seq x y z
N MET A 1 28.98 7.85 -16.05
CA MET A 1 27.62 7.72 -16.62
C MET A 1 26.89 6.64 -15.84
N LYS A 2 25.99 7.00 -14.90
CA LYS A 2 25.17 6.03 -14.17
C LYS A 2 23.96 5.68 -15.05
N ASP A 3 23.78 4.39 -15.34
CA ASP A 3 22.64 3.87 -16.11
C ASP A 3 21.32 4.36 -15.53
N LYS A 4 20.58 5.19 -16.29
CA LYS A 4 19.17 5.47 -16.04
C LYS A 4 18.38 4.22 -16.42
N LYS A 5 18.26 3.25 -15.50
CA LYS A 5 17.32 2.14 -15.66
C LYS A 5 15.92 2.72 -15.88
N THR A 6 15.23 2.24 -16.91
CA THR A 6 13.85 2.66 -17.22
C THR A 6 12.91 2.22 -16.08
N TYR A 7 11.79 2.93 -15.90
CA TYR A 7 10.81 2.66 -14.83
C TYR A 7 10.45 1.16 -14.72
N TYR A 8 10.10 0.54 -15.85
CA TYR A 8 9.74 -0.88 -15.91
C TYR A 8 10.89 -1.83 -15.52
N GLN A 9 12.15 -1.46 -15.78
CA GLN A 9 13.30 -2.25 -15.33
C GLN A 9 13.49 -2.16 -13.81
N LYS A 10 13.20 -1.00 -13.21
CA LYS A 10 13.28 -0.79 -11.75
C LYS A 10 12.21 -1.61 -11.00
N TYR A 11 11.03 -1.76 -11.59
CA TYR A 11 9.88 -2.47 -11.01
C TYR A 11 9.65 -3.88 -11.56
N ARG A 12 10.59 -4.43 -12.34
CA ARG A 12 10.47 -5.73 -13.00
C ARG A 12 10.00 -6.85 -12.07
N GLY A 13 10.50 -6.88 -10.83
CA GLY A 13 10.11 -7.89 -9.83
C GLY A 13 8.62 -7.87 -9.50
N TYR A 14 8.00 -6.69 -9.44
CA TYR A 14 6.57 -6.57 -9.16
C TYR A 14 5.72 -7.04 -10.34
N TYR A 15 6.13 -6.70 -11.57
CA TYR A 15 5.43 -7.20 -12.77
C TYR A 15 5.57 -8.72 -12.93
N LEU A 16 6.74 -9.28 -12.62
CA LEU A 16 6.95 -10.73 -12.58
C LEU A 16 6.07 -11.38 -11.51
N GLY A 17 6.00 -10.81 -10.31
CA GLY A 17 5.09 -11.26 -9.25
C GLY A 17 3.64 -11.24 -9.70
N GLN A 18 3.20 -10.16 -10.36
CA GLN A 18 1.85 -10.04 -10.88
C GLN A 18 1.56 -11.10 -11.94
N LEU A 19 2.52 -11.39 -12.83
CA LEU A 19 2.38 -12.41 -13.85
C LEU A 19 2.27 -13.82 -13.24
N ILE A 20 3.08 -14.13 -12.23
CA ILE A 20 3.00 -15.41 -11.50
C ILE A 20 1.62 -15.54 -10.83
N LEU A 21 1.14 -14.49 -10.19
CA LEU A 21 -0.18 -14.49 -9.57
C LEU A 21 -1.32 -14.62 -10.60
N LEU A 22 -1.18 -14.01 -11.77
CA LEU A 22 -2.14 -14.15 -12.87
C LEU A 22 -2.20 -15.61 -13.35
N VAL A 23 -1.06 -16.27 -13.54
CA VAL A 23 -1.00 -17.70 -13.89
C VAL A 23 -1.63 -18.55 -12.79
N GLY A 24 -1.38 -18.21 -11.52
CA GLY A 24 -2.01 -18.84 -10.36
C GLY A 24 -3.53 -18.72 -10.40
N TRP A 25 -4.06 -17.52 -10.66
CA TRP A 25 -5.50 -17.28 -10.82
C TRP A 25 -6.09 -18.08 -11.97
N ILE A 26 -5.48 -18.05 -13.16
CA ILE A 26 -5.95 -18.80 -14.33
C ILE A 26 -6.02 -20.30 -14.01
N THR A 27 -4.96 -20.85 -13.41
CA THR A 27 -4.90 -22.27 -13.05
C THR A 27 -5.99 -22.61 -12.03
N ASN A 28 -6.15 -21.77 -11.00
CA ASN A 28 -7.18 -21.95 -9.97
C ASN A 28 -8.59 -21.89 -10.57
N PHE A 29 -8.86 -20.97 -11.51
CA PHE A 29 -10.14 -20.88 -12.21
C PHE A 29 -10.41 -22.11 -13.09
N ILE A 30 -9.43 -22.61 -13.82
CA ILE A 30 -9.61 -23.81 -14.65
C ILE A 30 -9.98 -25.02 -13.78
N LEU A 31 -9.28 -25.21 -12.66
CA LEU A 31 -9.57 -26.29 -11.72
C LEU A 31 -10.95 -26.10 -11.07
N PHE A 32 -11.28 -24.86 -10.71
CA PHE A 32 -12.59 -24.52 -10.16
C PHE A 32 -13.73 -24.83 -11.10
N SER A 33 -13.64 -24.36 -12.35
CA SER A 33 -14.70 -24.57 -13.34
C SER A 33 -15.01 -26.05 -13.53
N ARG A 34 -13.98 -26.91 -13.56
CA ARG A 34 -14.18 -28.36 -13.72
C ARG A 34 -14.99 -28.97 -12.59
N PHE A 35 -14.61 -28.73 -11.33
CA PHE A 35 -15.38 -29.29 -10.21
C PHE A 35 -16.73 -28.60 -10.06
N TYR A 36 -16.80 -27.29 -10.34
CA TYR A 36 -18.00 -26.50 -10.13
C TYR A 36 -19.11 -26.87 -11.12
N GLU A 37 -18.75 -27.16 -12.38
CA GLU A 37 -19.68 -27.70 -13.37
C GLU A 37 -20.24 -29.07 -12.95
N GLU A 38 -19.38 -29.96 -12.44
CA GLU A 38 -19.79 -31.26 -11.93
C GLU A 38 -20.72 -31.11 -10.72
N ALA A 39 -20.35 -30.29 -9.74
CA ALA A 39 -21.18 -30.04 -8.55
C ALA A 39 -22.53 -29.42 -8.92
N LEU A 40 -22.55 -28.44 -9.84
CA LEU A 40 -23.78 -27.79 -10.30
C LEU A 40 -24.73 -28.73 -11.05
N PHE A 41 -24.23 -29.76 -11.72
CA PHE A 41 -25.06 -30.74 -12.41
C PHE A 41 -25.99 -31.48 -11.44
N TYR A 42 -25.51 -31.77 -10.23
CA TYR A 42 -26.25 -32.50 -9.20
C TYR A 42 -27.11 -31.62 -8.29
N VAL A 43 -26.92 -30.29 -8.34
CA VAL A 43 -27.70 -29.35 -7.54
C VAL A 43 -29.06 -29.09 -8.19
N ASP A 44 -30.14 -29.25 -7.41
CA ASP A 44 -31.47 -28.81 -7.84
C ASP A 44 -31.50 -27.28 -7.96
N LYS A 45 -31.63 -26.79 -9.20
CA LYS A 45 -31.65 -25.37 -9.54
C LYS A 45 -32.89 -24.64 -9.00
N ASN A 46 -33.96 -25.38 -8.67
CA ASN A 46 -35.18 -24.81 -8.10
C ASN A 46 -35.11 -24.72 -6.56
N ALA A 47 -34.12 -25.38 -5.94
CA ALA A 47 -33.94 -25.29 -4.50
C ALA A 47 -33.49 -23.87 -4.09
N LYS A 48 -33.80 -23.48 -2.85
CA LYS A 48 -33.33 -22.19 -2.31
C LYS A 48 -31.80 -22.15 -2.27
N PHE A 49 -31.22 -20.96 -2.47
CA PHE A 49 -29.76 -20.74 -2.46
C PHE A 49 -29.03 -21.42 -1.29
N ILE A 50 -29.55 -21.31 -0.06
CA ILE A 50 -28.91 -21.92 1.12
C ILE A 50 -28.85 -23.44 1.02
N ILE A 51 -29.84 -24.08 0.41
CA ILE A 51 -29.89 -25.53 0.21
C ILE A 51 -28.86 -25.93 -0.84
N GLN A 52 -28.76 -25.16 -1.93
CA GLN A 52 -27.76 -25.38 -2.98
C GLN A 52 -26.32 -25.25 -2.42
N LEU A 53 -26.07 -24.21 -1.64
CA LEU A 53 -24.78 -24.01 -0.97
C LEU A 53 -24.47 -25.15 0.00
N LEU A 54 -25.44 -25.54 0.83
CA LEU A 54 -25.27 -26.62 1.82
C LEU A 54 -25.02 -27.97 1.13
N PHE A 55 -25.66 -28.23 -0.01
CA PHE A 55 -25.37 -29.40 -0.83
C PHE A 55 -23.91 -29.40 -1.30
N ILE A 56 -23.44 -28.32 -1.93
CA ILE A 56 -22.06 -28.21 -2.43
C ILE A 56 -21.06 -28.40 -1.28
N VAL A 57 -21.28 -27.72 -0.16
CA VAL A 57 -20.39 -27.82 1.01
C VAL A 57 -20.42 -29.21 1.62
N THR A 58 -21.54 -29.92 1.60
CA THR A 58 -21.65 -31.27 2.20
C THR A 58 -20.98 -32.34 1.35
N TYR A 59 -21.21 -32.31 0.03
CA TYR A 59 -20.76 -33.37 -0.87
C TYR A 59 -19.39 -33.09 -1.52
N TYR A 60 -18.99 -31.83 -1.64
CA TYR A 60 -17.74 -31.40 -2.29
C TYR A 60 -16.84 -30.61 -1.33
N LEU A 61 -16.94 -30.87 -0.02
CA LEU A 61 -16.24 -30.10 1.02
C LEU A 61 -14.74 -29.96 0.74
N SER A 62 -14.08 -31.07 0.38
CA SER A 62 -12.63 -31.12 0.16
C SER A 62 -12.20 -30.21 -1.00
N ASP A 63 -12.91 -30.27 -2.13
CA ASP A 63 -12.62 -29.45 -3.31
C ASP A 63 -12.91 -27.98 -3.04
N VAL A 64 -14.04 -27.69 -2.36
CA VAL A 64 -14.40 -26.34 -1.95
C VAL A 64 -13.34 -25.74 -1.04
N LEU A 65 -12.90 -26.46 0.00
CA LEU A 65 -11.87 -25.98 0.92
C LEU A 65 -10.52 -25.77 0.23
N THR A 66 -10.11 -26.72 -0.62
CA THR A 66 -8.86 -26.62 -1.38
C THR A 66 -8.88 -25.38 -2.27
N TYR A 67 -9.96 -25.18 -3.01
CA TYR A 67 -10.15 -24.01 -3.86
C TYR A 67 -10.11 -22.71 -3.07
N LEU A 68 -10.89 -22.63 -1.98
CA LEU A 68 -10.99 -21.45 -1.14
C LEU A 68 -9.65 -21.09 -0.50
N PHE A 69 -8.88 -22.10 -0.08
CA PHE A 69 -7.54 -21.90 0.46
C PHE A 69 -6.58 -21.32 -0.57
N VAL A 70 -6.56 -21.86 -1.80
CA VAL A 70 -5.72 -21.34 -2.89
C VAL A 70 -6.15 -19.93 -3.28
N ALA A 71 -7.46 -19.68 -3.40
CA ALA A 71 -7.99 -18.34 -3.69
C ALA A 71 -7.62 -17.33 -2.60
N PHE A 72 -7.68 -17.73 -1.33
CA PHE A 72 -7.25 -16.91 -0.19
C PHE A 72 -5.76 -16.55 -0.28
N LEU A 73 -4.89 -17.52 -0.59
CA LEU A 73 -3.45 -17.25 -0.74
C LEU A 73 -3.18 -16.31 -1.92
N LEU A 74 -3.77 -16.57 -3.09
CA LEU A 74 -3.61 -15.74 -4.29
C LEU A 74 -4.09 -14.29 -4.06
N MET A 75 -5.20 -14.14 -3.36
CA MET A 75 -5.75 -12.84 -3.00
C MET A 75 -4.84 -12.10 -2.02
N THR A 76 -4.41 -12.77 -0.96
CA THR A 76 -3.51 -12.19 0.06
C THR A 76 -2.20 -11.74 -0.57
N LEU A 77 -1.60 -12.57 -1.41
CA LEU A 77 -0.37 -12.23 -2.12
C LEU A 77 -0.57 -11.10 -3.13
N ASN A 78 -1.72 -11.03 -3.83
CA ASN A 78 -2.04 -9.89 -4.70
C ASN A 78 -2.10 -8.59 -3.92
N ILE A 79 -2.91 -8.53 -2.87
CA ILE A 79 -3.09 -7.32 -2.06
C ILE A 79 -1.75 -6.91 -1.44
N PHE A 80 -0.97 -7.87 -0.95
CA PHE A 80 0.37 -7.61 -0.41
C PHE A 80 1.33 -7.06 -1.48
N LEU A 81 1.31 -7.62 -2.69
CA LEU A 81 2.13 -7.13 -3.80
C LEU A 81 1.75 -5.70 -4.19
N VAL A 82 0.45 -5.38 -4.26
CA VAL A 82 -0.04 -4.02 -4.52
C VAL A 82 0.41 -3.06 -3.42
N LEU A 83 0.29 -3.46 -2.16
CA LEU A 83 0.73 -2.65 -1.03
C LEU A 83 2.23 -2.36 -1.11
N MET A 84 3.05 -3.40 -1.29
CA MET A 84 4.51 -3.27 -1.40
C MET A 84 4.91 -2.40 -2.60
N PHE A 85 4.19 -2.53 -3.72
CA PHE A 85 4.40 -1.69 -4.90
C PHE A 85 4.04 -0.23 -4.61
N TYR A 86 2.90 0.02 -3.95
CA TYR A 86 2.44 1.34 -3.58
C TYR A 86 3.42 2.04 -2.64
N THR A 87 3.83 1.37 -1.56
CA THR A 87 4.77 1.91 -0.56
C THR A 87 6.11 2.26 -1.19
N LYS A 88 6.66 1.35 -2.03
CA LYS A 88 7.92 1.62 -2.73
C LYS A 88 7.82 2.79 -3.71
N ASN A 89 6.74 2.89 -4.48
CA ASN A 89 6.53 4.02 -5.39
C ASN A 89 6.37 5.34 -4.64
N LYS A 90 5.71 5.34 -3.47
CA LYS A 90 5.56 6.54 -2.63
C LYS A 90 6.93 7.04 -2.15
N ARG A 91 7.80 6.15 -1.67
CA ARG A 91 9.14 6.51 -1.17
C ARG A 91 10.08 7.05 -2.24
N GLU A 92 9.95 6.59 -3.48
CA GLU A 92 10.89 6.90 -4.56
C GLU A 92 10.48 8.11 -5.44
N GLY A 93 9.42 8.85 -5.08
CA GLY A 93 9.07 10.14 -5.70
C GLY A 93 8.79 10.09 -7.21
N ILE A 94 8.13 9.03 -7.69
CA ILE A 94 8.03 8.74 -9.14
C ILE A 94 6.90 9.53 -9.83
N LYS A 95 7.10 9.80 -11.13
CA LYS A 95 6.10 10.31 -12.08
C LYS A 95 4.74 9.65 -11.89
N GLN A 96 3.76 10.47 -11.51
CA GLN A 96 2.40 10.05 -11.16
C GLN A 96 1.71 9.19 -12.23
N LYS A 97 1.96 9.46 -13.53
CA LYS A 97 1.28 8.78 -14.64
C LYS A 97 1.62 7.29 -14.77
N GLU A 98 2.89 6.91 -14.66
CA GLU A 98 3.34 5.51 -14.80
C GLU A 98 2.90 4.66 -13.60
N ARG A 99 2.93 5.26 -12.40
CA ARG A 99 2.40 4.68 -11.16
C ARG A 99 0.91 4.39 -11.29
N THR A 100 0.12 5.36 -11.75
CA THR A 100 -1.33 5.21 -11.90
C THR A 100 -1.68 4.08 -12.86
N TYR A 101 -1.02 4.01 -14.03
CA TYR A 101 -1.27 2.94 -14.99
C TYR A 101 -0.97 1.55 -14.40
N SER A 102 0.17 1.41 -13.71
CA SER A 102 0.56 0.14 -13.09
C SER A 102 -0.38 -0.28 -11.96
N MET A 103 -0.82 0.67 -11.13
CA MET A 103 -1.84 0.41 -10.09
C MET A 103 -3.16 -0.05 -10.71
N ILE A 104 -3.61 0.59 -11.80
CA ILE A 104 -4.83 0.17 -12.50
C ILE A 104 -4.72 -1.28 -12.98
N VAL A 105 -3.59 -1.66 -13.59
CA VAL A 105 -3.39 -3.04 -14.06
C VAL A 105 -3.42 -4.05 -12.90
N PHE A 106 -2.76 -3.74 -11.79
CA PHE A 106 -2.74 -4.64 -10.64
C PHE A 106 -4.12 -4.78 -9.99
N LEU A 107 -4.84 -3.66 -9.84
CA LEU A 107 -6.21 -3.66 -9.31
C LEU A 107 -7.21 -4.32 -10.25
N ALA A 108 -7.02 -4.21 -11.57
CA ALA A 108 -7.90 -4.86 -12.55
C ALA A 108 -7.88 -6.39 -12.40
N ILE A 109 -6.71 -6.99 -12.15
CA ILE A 109 -6.60 -8.44 -11.93
C ILE A 109 -7.37 -8.87 -10.68
N ILE A 110 -7.25 -8.10 -9.59
CA ILE A 110 -8.01 -8.34 -8.36
C ILE A 110 -9.51 -8.20 -8.63
N GLY A 111 -9.92 -7.10 -9.27
CA GLY A 111 -11.33 -6.82 -9.57
C GLY A 111 -11.98 -7.89 -10.43
N ILE A 112 -11.33 -8.30 -11.52
CA ILE A 112 -11.82 -9.37 -12.41
C ILE A 112 -11.95 -10.69 -11.65
N SER A 113 -10.93 -11.05 -10.86
CA SER A 113 -10.93 -12.30 -10.09
C SER A 113 -12.04 -12.32 -9.04
N THR A 114 -12.24 -11.21 -8.33
CA THR A 114 -13.32 -11.05 -7.34
C THR A 114 -14.69 -11.13 -7.99
N ILE A 115 -14.91 -10.43 -9.12
CA ILE A 115 -16.21 -10.46 -9.83
C ILE A 115 -16.54 -11.89 -10.30
N ALA A 116 -15.57 -12.58 -10.90
CA ALA A 116 -15.76 -13.96 -11.36
C ALA A 116 -16.20 -14.88 -10.21
N LEU A 117 -15.64 -14.66 -9.02
CA LEU A 117 -15.95 -15.42 -7.82
C LEU A 117 -17.31 -15.11 -7.19
N LEU A 118 -17.73 -13.85 -7.25
CA LEU A 118 -19.01 -13.40 -6.70
C LEU A 118 -20.23 -13.94 -7.47
N ILE A 119 -20.03 -14.45 -8.69
CA ILE A 119 -21.11 -15.03 -9.51
C ILE A 119 -21.43 -16.49 -9.08
N THR A 120 -20.56 -17.14 -8.33
CA THR A 120 -20.69 -18.56 -7.97
C THR A 120 -21.54 -18.77 -6.73
N ILE A 121 -22.18 -19.94 -6.54
CA ILE A 121 -22.96 -20.25 -5.32
C ILE A 121 -22.09 -20.16 -4.04
N ILE A 122 -20.78 -20.41 -4.17
CA ILE A 122 -19.81 -20.43 -3.08
C ILE A 122 -19.37 -19.02 -2.66
N TRP A 123 -19.84 -17.96 -3.35
CA TRP A 123 -19.45 -16.58 -3.12
C TRP A 123 -19.46 -16.10 -1.65
N PRO A 124 -20.41 -16.52 -0.77
CA PRO A 124 -20.40 -16.02 0.62
C PRO A 124 -19.16 -16.49 1.39
N LEU A 125 -18.69 -17.72 1.11
CA LEU A 125 -17.48 -18.25 1.74
C LEU A 125 -16.23 -17.51 1.25
N PHE A 126 -16.18 -17.22 -0.05
CA PHE A 126 -15.10 -16.42 -0.62
C PHE A 126 -15.09 -15.00 -0.05
N LEU A 127 -16.24 -14.35 0.12
CA LEU A 127 -16.32 -13.00 0.67
C LEU A 127 -15.74 -12.93 2.08
N LEU A 128 -16.03 -13.93 2.91
CA LEU A 128 -15.46 -14.03 4.26
C LEU A 128 -13.93 -14.09 4.20
N LEU A 129 -13.37 -14.93 3.33
CA LEU A 129 -11.92 -15.04 3.14
C LEU A 129 -11.30 -13.78 2.54
N PHE A 130 -12.02 -13.07 1.68
CA PHE A 130 -11.57 -11.79 1.14
C PHE A 130 -11.42 -10.74 2.26
N ILE A 131 -12.39 -10.66 3.18
CA ILE A 131 -12.31 -9.77 4.34
C ILE A 131 -11.14 -10.15 5.24
N VAL A 132 -10.95 -11.45 5.50
CA VAL A 132 -9.81 -11.94 6.30
C VAL A 132 -8.48 -11.59 5.63
N SER A 133 -8.36 -11.78 4.32
CA SER A 133 -7.18 -11.44 3.53
C SER A 133 -6.84 -9.94 3.63
N LEU A 134 -7.83 -9.07 3.44
CA LEU A 134 -7.67 -7.62 3.62
C LEU A 134 -7.23 -7.26 5.04
N THR A 135 -7.83 -7.89 6.04
CA THR A 135 -7.51 -7.64 7.46
C THR A 135 -6.07 -8.02 7.76
N ILE A 136 -5.60 -9.19 7.29
CA ILE A 136 -4.22 -9.62 7.48
C ILE A 136 -3.24 -8.63 6.84
N VAL A 137 -3.47 -8.24 5.59
CA VAL A 137 -2.58 -7.30 4.91
C VAL A 137 -2.62 -5.93 5.58
N TYR A 138 -3.78 -5.49 6.06
CA TYR A 138 -3.90 -4.24 6.81
C TYR A 138 -3.15 -4.28 8.14
N ILE A 139 -3.25 -5.36 8.92
CA ILE A 139 -2.49 -5.51 10.16
C ILE A 139 -0.98 -5.46 9.88
N ILE A 140 -0.52 -6.18 8.85
CA ILE A 140 0.89 -6.15 8.45
C ILE A 140 1.30 -4.75 8.03
N TYR A 141 0.46 -4.05 7.27
CA TYR A 141 0.69 -2.66 6.89
C TYR A 141 0.85 -1.77 8.13
N VAL A 142 -0.07 -1.83 9.09
CA VAL A 142 -0.03 -1.02 10.31
C VAL A 142 1.21 -1.32 11.14
N ILE A 143 1.55 -2.60 11.35
CA ILE A 143 2.75 -3.00 12.08
C ILE A 143 4.01 -2.50 11.38
N THR A 144 4.08 -2.67 10.06
CA THR A 144 5.24 -2.21 9.27
C THR A 144 5.31 -0.69 9.32
N LYS A 145 4.19 0.00 9.16
CA LYS A 145 4.09 1.45 9.25
C LYS A 145 4.57 1.94 10.61
N SER A 146 4.08 1.39 11.72
CA SER A 146 4.50 1.81 13.06
C SER A 146 5.99 1.55 13.33
N LEU A 147 6.53 0.42 12.86
CA LEU A 147 7.94 0.07 13.07
C LEU A 147 8.92 0.93 12.24
N TYR A 148 8.49 1.42 11.07
CA TYR A 148 9.36 2.12 10.13
C TYR A 148 9.06 3.63 10.00
N GLU A 149 7.82 4.10 10.17
CA GLU A 149 7.48 5.53 10.14
C GLU A 149 7.75 6.26 11.47
N GLU A 150 7.87 5.57 12.62
CA GLU A 150 8.47 6.20 13.81
C GLU A 150 9.97 6.56 13.61
N LYS A 151 10.57 6.17 12.47
CA LYS A 151 11.96 6.51 12.11
C LYS A 151 12.10 7.31 10.81
N ASP A 152 11.06 7.38 9.99
CA ASP A 152 11.02 8.19 8.76
C ASP A 152 9.97 9.30 8.99
N GLU A 153 10.35 10.36 9.71
CA GLU A 153 9.66 11.65 9.68
C GLU A 153 9.76 12.21 8.25
N LEU A 154 8.83 11.80 7.38
CA LEU A 154 8.68 12.38 6.06
C LEU A 154 8.05 13.76 6.22
N TYR A 155 8.91 14.76 6.42
CA TYR A 155 8.47 16.15 6.48
C TYR A 155 7.81 16.56 5.15
N GLU A 156 6.59 17.09 5.20
CA GLU A 156 5.89 17.68 4.07
C GLU A 156 6.52 19.04 3.67
N GLU A 157 6.35 19.45 2.42
CA GLU A 157 6.87 20.73 1.94
C GLU A 157 6.16 21.90 2.65
N ASN A 158 6.93 22.80 3.24
CA ASN A 158 6.50 23.86 4.16
C ASN A 158 6.01 23.37 5.53
N GLU A 159 6.34 22.14 5.94
CA GLU A 159 6.07 21.68 7.29
C GLU A 159 6.97 22.39 8.31
N LEU A 160 6.35 22.83 9.40
CA LEU A 160 7.03 23.49 10.51
C LEU A 160 7.71 22.43 11.38
N VAL A 161 9.05 22.41 11.34
CA VAL A 161 9.90 21.48 12.10
C VAL A 161 9.93 21.87 13.56
N LYS A 162 10.09 23.17 13.81
CA LYS A 162 10.29 23.67 15.18
C LYS A 162 9.99 25.16 15.29
N VAL A 163 9.35 25.55 16.39
CA VAL A 163 9.32 26.95 16.86
C VAL A 163 10.18 27.02 18.12
N GLU A 164 11.12 27.95 18.16
CA GLU A 164 11.92 28.23 19.36
C GLU A 164 11.83 29.72 19.73
N GLY A 165 11.73 29.99 21.02
CA GLY A 165 11.62 31.32 21.61
C GLY A 165 10.84 31.27 22.94
N PRO A 166 10.55 32.44 23.55
CA PRO A 166 11.00 33.77 23.13
C PRO A 166 12.48 34.03 23.41
N PHE A 167 13.13 34.72 22.48
CA PHE A 167 14.48 35.26 22.64
C PHE A 167 14.43 36.76 22.93
N GLN A 168 15.29 37.23 23.83
CA GLN A 168 15.35 38.64 24.23
C GLN A 168 15.92 39.56 23.16
N THR A 169 16.71 39.03 22.21
CA THR A 169 17.27 39.82 21.11
C THR A 169 17.29 39.03 19.81
N LYS A 170 17.19 39.75 18.70
CA LYS A 170 17.35 39.18 17.36
C LYS A 170 18.68 38.44 17.18
N ALA A 171 19.76 38.95 17.76
CA ALA A 171 21.09 38.35 17.66
C ALA A 171 21.12 36.93 18.25
N VAL A 172 20.45 36.71 19.40
CA VAL A 172 20.36 35.39 20.04
C VAL A 172 19.51 34.43 19.21
N ALA A 173 18.40 34.91 18.62
CA ALA A 173 17.56 34.12 17.71
C ALA A 173 18.32 33.69 16.44
N GLU A 174 19.14 34.58 15.86
CA GLU A 174 19.98 34.30 14.70
C GLU A 174 21.13 33.33 15.03
N GLU A 175 21.72 33.43 16.22
CA GLU A 175 22.77 32.51 16.68
C GLU A 175 22.22 31.08 16.86
N TYR A 176 21.07 30.94 17.54
CA TYR A 176 20.37 29.66 17.67
C TYR A 176 20.07 29.02 16.30
N THR A 177 19.60 29.84 15.35
CA THR A 177 19.30 29.39 13.99
C THR A 177 20.54 28.84 13.31
N LYS A 178 21.68 29.53 13.41
CA LYS A 178 22.95 29.09 12.81
C LYS A 178 23.40 27.75 13.40
N GLU A 179 23.29 27.58 14.71
CA GLU A 179 23.65 26.32 15.36
C GLU A 179 22.73 25.17 14.96
N PHE A 180 21.42 25.41 14.95
CA PHE A 180 20.43 24.42 14.55
C PHE A 180 20.64 23.98 13.10
N LEU A 181 20.75 24.94 12.17
CA LEU A 181 21.00 24.65 10.76
C LEU A 181 22.34 23.92 10.59
N LYS A 182 23.40 24.35 11.27
CA LYS A 182 24.71 23.68 11.19
C LYS A 182 24.64 22.21 11.63
N HIS A 183 23.86 21.91 12.67
CA HIS A 183 23.74 20.55 13.19
C HIS A 183 22.84 19.66 12.32
N TRP A 184 21.72 20.19 11.83
CA TRP A 184 20.67 19.39 11.19
C TRP A 184 20.67 19.45 9.66
N MET A 185 21.27 20.46 9.03
CA MET A 185 21.19 20.64 7.57
C MET A 185 21.75 19.44 6.79
N GLU A 186 22.80 18.78 7.27
CA GLU A 186 23.35 17.59 6.61
C GLU A 186 22.34 16.42 6.60
N TYR A 187 21.59 16.25 7.69
CA TYR A 187 20.55 15.22 7.81
C TYR A 187 19.41 15.46 6.82
N PHE A 188 18.88 16.68 6.76
CA PHE A 188 17.79 17.04 5.84
C PHE A 188 18.24 17.08 4.37
N THR A 189 19.46 17.54 4.08
CA THR A 189 20.01 17.55 2.70
C THR A 189 20.16 16.13 2.14
N LYS A 190 20.55 15.15 2.96
CA LYS A 190 20.59 13.73 2.55
C LYS A 190 19.22 13.17 2.17
N GLN A 191 18.14 13.80 2.65
CA GLN A 191 16.77 13.45 2.32
C GLN A 191 16.20 14.28 1.15
N GLY A 192 16.99 15.17 0.54
CA GLY A 192 16.55 16.04 -0.56
C GLY A 192 15.73 17.26 -0.10
N LEU A 193 15.83 17.60 1.19
CA LEU A 193 15.10 18.67 1.84
C LEU A 193 16.06 19.78 2.30
N ASN A 194 15.62 21.02 2.25
CA ASN A 194 16.32 22.19 2.75
C ASN A 194 15.63 22.73 4.01
N LEU A 195 16.40 23.22 4.98
CA LEU A 195 15.84 23.89 6.15
C LEU A 195 15.90 25.40 5.96
N VAL A 196 14.76 26.08 6.14
CA VAL A 196 14.66 27.53 6.10
C VAL A 196 14.15 28.02 7.46
N ALA A 197 14.86 29.00 8.02
CA ALA A 197 14.45 29.64 9.26
C ALA A 197 13.81 31.00 8.96
N ILE A 198 12.69 31.29 9.62
CA ILE A 198 11.99 32.57 9.60
C ILE A 198 12.02 33.13 11.02
N THR A 199 12.66 34.28 11.17
CA THR A 199 12.70 35.00 12.44
C THR A 199 11.58 36.04 12.49
N LYS A 200 10.71 35.95 13.51
CA LYS A 200 9.59 36.88 13.73
C LYS A 200 9.76 37.62 15.05
N CYS A 201 9.24 38.84 15.13
CA CYS A 201 9.14 39.61 16.36
C CYS A 201 7.66 39.76 16.70
N ASP A 202 7.29 39.47 17.94
CA ASP A 202 5.92 39.62 18.45
C ASP A 202 5.65 41.06 18.93
N GLU A 203 4.40 41.38 19.22
CA GLU A 203 3.91 42.68 19.70
C GLU A 203 4.57 43.12 21.03
N ASN A 204 5.16 42.17 21.77
CA ASN A 204 5.87 42.38 23.03
C ASN A 204 7.40 42.55 22.89
N ASP A 205 7.91 42.83 21.68
CA ASP A 205 9.35 42.90 21.35
C ASP A 205 10.13 41.59 21.61
N GLU A 206 9.43 40.46 21.66
CA GLU A 206 10.02 39.12 21.82
C GLU A 206 10.28 38.45 20.47
N TRP A 207 11.43 37.79 20.35
CA TRP A 207 11.86 37.18 19.08
C TRP A 207 11.62 35.67 19.06
N TYR A 208 11.09 35.17 17.94
CA TYR A 208 10.81 33.76 17.71
C TYR A 208 11.46 33.29 16.41
N VAL A 209 11.87 32.03 16.38
CA VAL A 209 12.43 31.37 15.19
C VAL A 209 11.52 30.21 14.80
N GLU A 210 10.99 30.26 13.59
CA GLU A 210 10.29 29.15 12.95
C GLU A 210 11.21 28.47 11.96
N ILE A 211 11.41 27.16 12.09
CA ILE A 211 12.22 26.35 11.19
C ILE A 211 11.27 25.51 10.35
N ILE A 212 11.38 25.62 9.04
CA ILE A 212 10.47 25.05 8.06
C ILE A 212 11.26 24.23 7.04
N VAL A 213 10.68 23.13 6.56
CA VAL A 213 11.26 22.33 5.48
C VAL A 213 10.83 22.87 4.10
N GLN A 214 11.78 23.00 3.17
CA GLN A 214 11.53 23.30 1.77
C GLN A 214 12.13 22.24 0.85
N SER A 215 11.56 22.03 -0.33
CA SER A 215 12.16 21.14 -1.33
C SER A 215 13.42 21.76 -1.95
N ILE A 216 14.45 20.95 -2.17
CA ILE A 216 15.62 21.38 -2.98
C ILE A 216 15.20 21.27 -4.46
N GLN A 217 15.02 22.39 -5.14
CA GLN A 217 14.79 22.45 -6.59
C GLN A 217 16.03 22.01 -7.39
#